data_AF-A0A349MGU1-F1
#
_entry.id   AF-A0A349MGU1-F1
#
_cell.length_a   1.000
_cell.length_b   1.000
_cell.length_c   1.000
_cell.angle_alpha   90.00
_cell.angle_beta   90.00
_cell.angle_gamma   90.00
#
_symmetry.space_group_name_H-M   'P 1'
#
loop_
_entity.id
_entity.type
_entity.pdbx_description
1 polymer ?
#
loop_
_entity_poly.entity_id
_entity_poly.type
_entity_poly.pdbx_seq_one_letter_code
_entity_poly.pdbx_strand_id
1 'polypeptide(L)' 'NQTWIWDAEDRYIHFGVREHAMGAITNGIARHGGTLAFCGTFLVFSDYMRGSIRLASVMGTHVIFILSHDSIGV' A
#
# COMPACT_ATOMS: atom_id res chain seq x y z
N ASN A 1 -15.41 18.66 -6.45
CA ASN A 1 -15.84 18.85 -7.85
C ASN A 1 -14.57 18.99 -8.68
N GLN A 2 -14.27 18.02 -9.56
CA GLN A 2 -12.96 17.63 -10.15
C GLN A 2 -12.23 16.48 -9.41
N THR A 3 -12.74 15.25 -9.47
CA THR A 3 -12.11 14.06 -8.86
C THR A 3 -11.16 13.30 -9.81
N TRP A 4 -10.92 13.86 -10.98
CA TRP A 4 -10.18 13.26 -12.10
C TRP A 4 -9.07 14.18 -12.65
N ILE A 5 -8.84 15.32 -11.99
CA ILE A 5 -7.67 16.17 -12.22
C ILE A 5 -6.66 15.76 -11.16
N TRP A 6 -5.53 15.22 -11.58
CA TRP A 6 -4.44 14.85 -10.70
C TRP A 6 -3.80 16.13 -10.14
N ASP A 7 -3.89 16.34 -8.83
CA ASP A 7 -3.17 17.41 -8.15
C ASP A 7 -1.90 16.83 -7.49
N ALA A 8 -0.81 17.58 -7.53
CA ALA A 8 0.42 17.21 -6.85
C ALA A 8 0.25 17.18 -5.32
N GLU A 9 -0.75 17.89 -4.79
CA GLU A 9 -1.07 17.90 -3.35
C GLU A 9 -1.99 16.74 -2.90
N ASP A 10 -2.45 15.90 -3.82
CA ASP A 10 -3.32 14.76 -3.49
C ASP A 10 -2.60 13.73 -2.62
N ARG A 11 -3.32 13.24 -1.60
CA ARG A 11 -2.81 12.24 -0.66
C ARG A 11 -3.24 10.80 -0.97
N TYR A 12 -3.88 10.58 -2.11
CA TYR A 12 -4.42 9.27 -2.49
C TYR A 12 -3.82 8.80 -3.82
N ILE A 13 -3.10 7.67 -3.78
CA ILE A 13 -2.44 7.10 -4.95
C ILE A 13 -3.28 5.95 -5.50
N HIS A 14 -3.67 6.05 -6.77
CA HIS A 14 -4.36 4.99 -7.48
C HIS A 14 -3.35 3.99 -8.07
N PHE A 15 -2.99 2.97 -7.30
CA PHE A 15 -1.98 1.97 -7.70
C PHE A 15 -2.40 1.05 -8.86
N GLY A 16 -3.71 0.90 -9.11
CA GLY A 16 -4.26 -0.13 -9.99
C GLY A 16 -4.08 -1.54 -9.42
N VAL A 17 -4.27 -2.57 -10.26
CA VAL A 17 -4.08 -3.99 -9.89
C VAL A 17 -2.58 -4.33 -9.92
N ARG A 18 -1.84 -3.85 -8.91
CA ARG A 18 -0.37 -3.90 -8.85
C ARG A 18 0.13 -4.06 -7.42
N GLU A 19 -0.35 -5.06 -6.70
CA GLU A 19 -0.14 -5.25 -5.26
C GLU A 19 1.35 -5.33 -4.90
N HIS A 20 2.14 -6.06 -5.69
CA HIS A 20 3.59 -6.15 -5.48
C HIS A 20 4.25 -4.76 -5.49
N ALA A 21 3.99 -3.99 -6.55
CA ALA A 21 4.54 -2.65 -6.73
C ALA A 21 3.99 -1.67 -5.68
N MET A 22 2.69 -1.75 -5.38
CA MET A 22 2.03 -0.98 -4.32
C MET A 22 2.74 -1.16 -2.98
N GLY A 23 3.02 -2.41 -2.57
CA GLY A 23 3.76 -2.68 -1.34
C GLY A 23 5.18 -2.09 -1.34
N ALA A 24 5.90 -2.22 -2.45
CA ALA A 24 7.27 -1.72 -2.56
C ALA A 24 7.34 -0.18 -2.55
N ILE A 25 6.43 0.48 -3.26
CA ILE A 25 6.30 1.95 -3.29
C ILE A 25 5.94 2.46 -1.89
N THR A 26 4.98 1.83 -1.22
CA THR A 26 4.53 2.25 0.12
C THR A 26 5.65 2.13 1.15
N ASN A 27 6.48 1.08 1.07
CA ASN A 27 7.71 0.97 1.87
C ASN A 27 8.69 2.12 1.57
N GLY A 28 8.85 2.49 0.30
CA GLY A 28 9.68 3.62 -0.10
C GLY A 28 9.19 4.95 0.48
N ILE A 29 7.87 5.21 0.44
CA ILE A 29 7.25 6.41 1.02
C ILE A 29 7.47 6.46 2.53
N ALA A 30 7.21 5.36 3.25
CA ALA A 30 7.44 5.30 4.69
C ALA A 30 8.91 5.46 5.06
N ARG A 31 9.83 4.96 4.23
CA ARG A 31 11.28 5.09 4.48
C ARG A 31 11.80 6.49 4.17
N HIS A 32 11.24 7.17 3.17
CA HIS A 32 11.55 8.56 2.89
C HIS A 32 11.17 9.47 4.07
N GLY A 33 10.05 9.18 4.73
CA GLY A 33 9.57 9.93 5.89
C GLY A 33 8.74 11.17 5.50
N GLY A 34 8.17 11.83 6.51
CA GLY A 34 7.28 12.99 6.36
C GLY A 34 5.78 12.65 6.24
N THR A 35 5.43 11.39 6.03
CA THR A 35 4.04 10.92 5.92
C THR A 35 3.86 9.53 6.56
N LEU A 36 2.65 9.24 7.05
CA LEU A 36 2.26 7.89 7.45
C LEU A 36 1.70 7.16 6.22
N ALA A 37 2.48 6.22 5.68
CA ALA A 37 2.12 5.52 4.45
C ALA A 37 1.20 4.31 4.73
N PHE A 38 0.17 4.16 3.91
CA PHE A 38 -0.72 3.00 3.93
C PHE A 38 -1.05 2.55 2.50
N CYS A 39 -1.39 1.27 2.36
CA CYS A 39 -1.94 0.73 1.12
C CYS A 39 -2.94 -0.39 1.42
N GLY A 40 -3.88 -0.64 0.51
CA GLY A 40 -4.95 -1.60 0.75
C GLY A 40 -5.29 -2.49 -0.43
N THR A 41 -5.60 -3.75 -0.13
CA THR A 41 -6.12 -4.77 -1.07
C THR A 41 -6.91 -5.84 -0.29
N PHE A 42 -7.31 -6.93 -0.94
CA PHE A 42 -7.92 -8.08 -0.27
C PHE A 42 -6.86 -9.01 0.32
N LEU A 43 -7.17 -9.69 1.42
CA LEU A 43 -6.22 -10.54 2.14
C LEU A 43 -5.60 -11.61 1.22
N VAL A 44 -6.40 -12.19 0.32
CA VAL A 44 -5.93 -13.15 -0.70
C VAL A 44 -4.79 -12.60 -1.57
N PHE A 45 -4.79 -11.31 -1.89
CA PHE A 45 -3.73 -10.71 -2.71
C PHE A 45 -2.50 -10.28 -1.90
N SER A 46 -2.49 -10.50 -0.58
CA SER A 46 -1.27 -10.32 0.22
C SER A 46 -0.12 -11.19 -0.28
N ASP A 47 -0.41 -12.36 -0.87
CA ASP A 47 0.58 -13.24 -1.49
C ASP A 47 1.32 -12.57 -2.66
N TYR A 48 0.65 -11.71 -3.43
CA TYR A 48 1.27 -10.96 -4.53
C TYR A 48 2.30 -9.93 -4.03
N MET A 49 2.17 -9.48 -2.79
CA MET A 49 3.04 -8.47 -2.17
C MET A 49 3.81 -8.97 -0.95
N ARG A 50 3.85 -10.30 -0.75
CA ARG A 50 4.52 -10.95 0.39
C ARG A 50 5.98 -10.53 0.55
N GLY A 51 6.69 -10.36 -0.57
CA GLY A 51 8.07 -9.86 -0.57
C GLY A 51 8.20 -8.46 0.02
N SER A 52 7.30 -7.55 -0.39
CA SER A 52 7.23 -6.18 0.10
C SER A 52 6.85 -6.11 1.58
N ILE A 53 5.87 -6.91 2.03
CA ILE A 53 5.49 -7.00 3.46
C ILE A 53 6.68 -7.49 4.29
N ARG A 54 7.36 -8.56 3.85
CA ARG A 54 8.54 -9.09 4.53
C ARG A 54 9.67 -8.05 4.62
N LEU A 55 9.92 -7.33 3.53
CA LEU A 55 10.91 -6.25 3.51
C LEU A 55 10.56 -5.14 4.50
N ALA A 56 9.29 -4.78 4.61
CA ALA A 56 8.84 -3.77 5.57
C ALA A 56 9.21 -4.15 7.01
N SER A 57 8.99 -5.42 7.38
CA SER A 57 9.35 -5.95 8.70
C SER A 57 10.86 -5.96 8.94
N VAL A 58 11.67 -6.38 7.95
CA VAL A 58 13.15 -6.43 8.08
C VAL A 58 13.75 -5.02 8.18
N MET A 59 13.22 -4.06 7.42
CA MET A 59 13.70 -2.67 7.43
C MET A 59 13.20 -1.85 8.63
N GLY A 60 12.22 -2.37 9.39
CA GLY A 60 11.55 -1.64 10.46
C GLY A 60 10.78 -0.40 9.95
N THR A 61 10.25 -0.46 8.73
CA THR A 61 9.48 0.67 8.16
C THR A 61 8.07 0.69 8.72
N HIS A 62 7.61 1.87 9.13
CA HIS A 62 6.25 2.07 9.62
C HIS A 62 5.26 2.20 8.45
N VAL A 63 4.80 1.06 7.93
CA VAL A 63 3.78 0.96 6.86
C VAL A 63 2.54 0.25 7.40
N ILE A 64 1.36 0.74 7.02
CA ILE A 64 0.08 0.13 7.36
C ILE A 64 -0.48 -0.62 6.14
N PHE A 65 -0.60 -1.94 6.24
CA PHE A 65 -1.24 -2.79 5.22
C PHE A 65 -2.70 -3.04 5.58
N ILE A 66 -3.62 -2.49 4.79
CA ILE A 66 -5.07 -2.65 4.98
C ILE A 66 -5.53 -3.84 4.14
N LEU A 67 -5.66 -5.00 4.77
CA LEU A 67 -6.07 -6.24 4.13
C LEU A 67 -7.52 -6.52 4.50
N SER A 68 -8.43 -6.14 3.60
CA SER A 68 -9.86 -6.42 3.75
C SER A 68 -10.18 -7.82 3.22
N HIS A 69 -11.43 -8.23 3.35
CA HIS A 69 -11.89 -9.52 2.84
C HIS A 69 -11.03 -10.69 3.36
N ASP A 70 -11.05 -10.86 4.69
CA ASP A 70 -10.15 -11.71 5.44
C ASP A 70 -10.59 -13.17 5.55
N SER A 71 -11.76 -13.54 4.99
CA SER A 71 -12.32 -14.85 5.23
C SER A 71 -13.24 -15.35 4.12
N ILE A 72 -13.98 -16.43 4.38
CA ILE A 72 -15.01 -16.95 3.49
C ILE A 72 -16.24 -16.02 3.38
N GLY A 73 -16.40 -15.07 4.30
CA GLY A 73 -17.38 -13.98 4.19
C GLY A 73 -17.02 -12.97 3.09
N VAL A 74 -15.95 -13.29 2.35
CA VAL A 74 -15.07 -12.46 1.53
C VAL A 74 -14.48 -11.43 2.46
#